data_AF-A0AAW4IVD1-F1
#
_entry.id   AF-A0AAW4IVD1-F1
#
_cell.length_a   1.000
_cell.length_b   1.000
_cell.length_c   1.000
_cell.angle_alpha   90.00
_cell.angle_beta   90.00
_cell.angle_gamma   90.00
#
_symmetry.space_group_name_H-M   'P 1'
#
loop_
_entity.id
_entity.type
_entity.pdbx_description
1 polymer ?
#
loop_
_entity_poly.entity_id
_entity_poly.type
_entity_poly.pdbx_seq_one_letter_code
_entity_poly.pdbx_strand_id
1 'polypeptide(L)'
;MSDYLTVFSIALAVIFFHFQNLKTKQHRCLDEVVNRLDIITTIALNSCNTHPYSRSQGEYDFNSKILRKSIDKFKSNAPTLLLKKHEFDTLSKECIELLEYIEMHTPVESPENIETDTDGKMINKLHTTIKVHMLANKIVSRIYKLV
;
A
#
# COMPACT_ATOMS: atom_id res chain seq x y z
N MET A 1 -2.39 -18.64 -49.16
CA MET A 1 -3.17 -17.67 -48.36
C MET A 1 -3.58 -18.20 -46.97
N SER A 2 -3.39 -19.49 -46.65
CA SER A 2 -3.79 -20.09 -45.36
C SER A 2 -2.80 -19.82 -44.20
N ASP A 3 -1.49 -19.81 -44.46
CA ASP A 3 -0.49 -19.82 -43.38
C ASP A 3 -0.35 -18.48 -42.63
N TYR A 4 -0.58 -17.37 -43.33
CA TYR A 4 -0.56 -16.03 -42.74
C TYR A 4 -1.70 -15.81 -41.73
N LEU A 5 -2.88 -16.39 -42.00
CA LEU A 5 -4.04 -16.28 -41.12
C LEU A 5 -3.79 -17.06 -39.81
N THR A 6 -3.13 -18.21 -39.90
CA THR A 6 -2.76 -19.05 -38.76
C THR A 6 -1.71 -18.38 -37.88
N VAL A 7 -0.63 -17.84 -38.47
CA VAL A 7 0.42 -17.12 -37.72
C VAL A 7 -0.14 -15.87 -37.05
N PHE A 8 -1.00 -15.12 -37.73
CA PHE A 8 -1.67 -13.95 -37.16
C PHE A 8 -2.58 -14.32 -35.98
N SER A 9 -3.35 -15.41 -36.10
CA SER A 9 -4.23 -15.90 -35.04
C SER A 9 -3.46 -16.36 -33.80
N ILE A 10 -2.31 -17.03 -34.00
CA ILE A 10 -1.42 -17.44 -32.89
C ILE A 10 -0.81 -16.23 -32.21
N ALA A 11 -0.34 -15.23 -32.95
CA ALA A 11 0.21 -14.00 -32.38
C ALA A 11 -0.83 -13.25 -31.53
N LEU A 12 -2.07 -13.13 -32.01
CA LEU A 12 -3.18 -12.56 -31.26
C LEU A 12 -3.49 -13.34 -29.98
N ALA A 13 -3.50 -14.67 -30.05
CA ALA A 13 -3.71 -15.51 -28.87
C ALA A 13 -2.59 -15.30 -27.84
N VAL A 14 -1.32 -15.30 -28.25
CA VAL A 14 -0.16 -15.06 -27.37
C VAL A 14 -0.26 -13.67 -26.72
N ILE A 15 -0.59 -12.64 -27.49
CA ILE A 15 -0.80 -11.28 -26.99
C ILE A 15 -1.95 -11.27 -25.96
N PHE A 16 -3.08 -11.90 -26.27
CA PHE A 16 -4.23 -11.98 -25.37
C PHE A 16 -3.88 -12.70 -24.06
N PHE A 17 -3.21 -13.86 -24.11
CA PHE A 17 -2.75 -14.57 -22.92
C PHE A 17 -1.76 -13.75 -22.08
N HIS A 18 -0.85 -13.00 -22.72
CA HIS A 18 0.03 -12.09 -22.01
C HIS A 18 -0.73 -10.96 -21.31
N PHE A 19 -1.72 -10.35 -21.97
CA PHE A 19 -2.55 -9.31 -21.36
C PHE A 19 -3.37 -9.82 -20.16
N GLN A 20 -3.99 -11.01 -20.26
CA GLN A 20 -4.72 -11.61 -19.14
C GLN A 20 -3.81 -11.93 -17.95
N ASN A 21 -2.62 -12.47 -18.23
CA ASN A 21 -1.60 -12.72 -17.20
C ASN A 21 -1.09 -11.43 -16.55
N LEU A 22 -0.98 -10.35 -17.30
CA LEU A 22 -0.60 -9.04 -16.75
C LEU A 22 -1.67 -8.50 -15.80
N LYS A 23 -2.95 -8.57 -16.20
CA LYS A 23 -4.09 -8.12 -15.40
C LYS A 23 -4.20 -8.88 -14.08
N THR A 24 -4.03 -10.20 -14.10
CA THR A 24 -4.07 -11.05 -12.89
C THR A 24 -2.86 -10.84 -11.95
N LYS A 25 -1.69 -10.47 -12.48
CA LYS A 25 -0.54 -10.07 -11.65
C LYS A 25 -0.79 -8.71 -10.98
N GLN A 26 -1.39 -7.77 -11.70
CA GLN A 26 -1.75 -6.45 -11.16
C GLN A 26 -2.75 -6.54 -10.02
N HIS A 27 -3.83 -7.33 -10.18
CA HIS A 27 -4.83 -7.52 -9.11
C HIS A 27 -4.18 -8.07 -7.84
N ARG A 28 -3.35 -9.12 -7.96
CA ARG A 28 -2.61 -9.67 -6.82
C ARG A 28 -1.69 -8.65 -6.13
N CYS A 29 -1.09 -7.74 -6.88
CA CYS A 29 -0.27 -6.68 -6.28
C CYS A 29 -1.13 -5.65 -5.54
N LEU A 30 -2.30 -5.30 -6.08
CA LEU A 30 -3.23 -4.37 -5.42
C LEU A 30 -3.81 -4.96 -4.13
N ASP A 31 -4.20 -6.24 -4.16
CA ASP A 31 -4.68 -6.95 -2.97
C ASP A 31 -3.61 -6.98 -1.88
N GLU A 32 -2.36 -7.24 -2.25
CA GLU A 32 -1.23 -7.22 -1.31
C GLU A 32 -1.01 -5.81 -0.74
N VAL A 33 -1.14 -4.75 -1.55
CA VAL A 33 -1.03 -3.36 -1.06
C VAL A 33 -2.12 -3.05 -0.04
N VAL A 34 -3.38 -3.37 -0.34
CA VAL A 34 -4.52 -3.15 0.58
C VAL A 34 -4.30 -3.92 1.89
N ASN A 35 -3.95 -5.20 1.81
CA ASN A 35 -3.71 -6.04 2.98
C ASN A 35 -2.60 -5.48 3.88
N ARG A 36 -1.48 -5.03 3.29
CA ARG A 36 -0.37 -4.45 4.07
C ARG A 36 -0.75 -3.10 4.69
N LEU A 37 -1.53 -2.28 4.00
CA LEU A 37 -2.04 -1.02 4.53
C LEU A 37 -2.96 -1.25 5.74
N ASP A 38 -3.85 -2.24 5.68
CA ASP A 38 -4.75 -2.59 6.78
C ASP A 38 -3.97 -3.07 8.01
N ILE A 39 -2.97 -3.93 7.82
CA ILE A 39 -2.09 -4.41 8.89
C ILE A 39 -1.33 -3.24 9.53
N ILE A 40 -0.67 -2.40 8.72
CA ILE A 40 0.10 -1.25 9.22
C ILE A 40 -0.79 -0.27 9.98
N THR A 41 -1.99 0.02 9.45
CA THR A 41 -2.98 0.88 10.11
C THR A 41 -3.37 0.30 11.45
N THR A 42 -3.65 -1.00 11.51
CA THR A 42 -4.02 -1.69 12.76
C THR A 42 -2.90 -1.61 13.80
N ILE A 43 -1.65 -1.86 13.39
CA ILE A 43 -0.47 -1.74 14.28
C ILE A 43 -0.33 -0.32 14.81
N ALA A 44 -0.42 0.68 13.93
CA ALA A 44 -0.32 2.09 14.31
C ALA A 44 -1.39 2.48 15.34
N LEU A 45 -2.65 2.10 15.11
CA LEU A 45 -3.76 2.41 15.99
C LEU A 45 -3.68 1.68 17.34
N ASN A 46 -3.23 0.42 17.33
CA ASN A 46 -3.00 -0.32 18.56
C ASN A 46 -1.90 0.33 19.40
N SER A 47 -0.82 0.79 18.76
CA SER A 47 0.29 1.45 19.46
C SER A 47 -0.14 2.75 20.16
N CYS A 48 -1.11 3.49 19.60
CA CYS A 48 -1.70 4.66 20.24
C CYS A 48 -2.51 4.34 21.52
N ASN A 49 -2.92 3.08 21.72
CA ASN A 49 -3.82 2.67 22.80
C ASN A 49 -3.16 1.82 23.90
N THR A 50 -1.89 1.43 23.75
CA THR A 50 -1.17 0.56 24.71
C THR A 50 -0.27 1.31 25.70
N HIS A 51 -0.21 0.86 26.96
CA HIS A 51 0.68 1.34 28.04
C HIS A 51 1.80 0.36 28.40
N PRO A 52 3.00 0.87 28.77
CA PRO A 52 3.83 1.66 27.87
C PRO A 52 4.44 0.76 26.78
N TYR A 53 4.44 1.27 25.56
CA TYR A 53 5.14 0.79 24.36
C TYR A 53 5.60 -0.67 24.34
N SER A 54 4.71 -1.55 23.88
CA SER A 54 5.18 -2.77 23.24
C SER A 54 5.76 -2.34 21.90
N ARG A 55 7.09 -2.36 21.74
CA ARG A 55 7.70 -2.37 20.41
C ARG A 55 6.96 -3.45 19.63
N SER A 56 6.18 -3.08 18.63
CA SER A 56 5.62 -4.02 17.66
C SER A 56 6.80 -4.66 16.93
N GLN A 57 7.37 -5.69 17.55
CA GLN A 57 8.66 -6.30 17.21
C GLN A 57 8.72 -6.64 15.72
N GLY A 58 9.40 -5.80 14.93
CA GLY A 58 9.70 -6.01 13.50
C GLY A 58 8.50 -6.16 12.57
N GLU A 59 7.27 -6.25 13.07
CA GLU A 59 6.07 -6.47 12.26
C GLU A 59 5.74 -5.25 11.42
N TYR A 60 5.89 -4.04 11.98
CA TYR A 60 5.75 -2.80 11.21
C TYR A 60 6.80 -2.72 10.11
N ASP A 61 8.09 -2.87 10.44
CA ASP A 61 9.20 -2.82 9.49
C ASP A 61 9.03 -3.84 8.36
N PHE A 62 8.61 -5.06 8.72
CA PHE A 62 8.32 -6.11 7.76
C PHE A 62 7.20 -5.70 6.81
N ASN A 63 6.05 -5.27 7.33
CA ASN A 63 4.91 -4.90 6.50
C ASN A 63 5.19 -3.63 5.68
N SER A 64 5.90 -2.65 6.22
CA SER A 64 6.37 -1.44 5.51
C SER A 64 7.28 -1.81 4.34
N LYS A 65 8.22 -2.73 4.56
CA LYS A 65 9.11 -3.24 3.50
C LYS A 65 8.35 -4.00 2.42
N ILE A 66 7.38 -4.83 2.79
CA ILE A 66 6.54 -5.55 1.81
C ILE A 66 5.64 -4.60 1.04
N LEU A 67 5.04 -3.60 1.69
CA LEU A 67 4.22 -2.57 1.04
C LEU A 67 5.02 -1.84 -0.04
N ARG A 68 6.22 -1.34 0.29
CA ARG A 68 7.12 -0.68 -0.68
C ARG A 68 7.43 -1.60 -1.87
N LYS A 69 7.78 -2.86 -1.61
CA LYS A 69 8.06 -3.86 -2.65
C LYS A 69 6.84 -4.16 -3.54
N SER A 70 5.65 -4.19 -2.97
CA SER A 70 4.40 -4.43 -3.70
C SER A 70 4.02 -3.25 -4.59
N ILE A 71 4.25 -2.02 -4.13
CA ILE A 71 4.09 -0.80 -4.93
C ILE A 71 5.09 -0.80 -6.12
N ASP A 72 6.36 -1.12 -5.87
CA ASP A 72 7.38 -1.20 -6.92
C ASP A 72 7.05 -2.28 -7.96
N LYS A 73 6.62 -3.46 -7.51
CA LYS A 73 6.15 -4.54 -8.38
C LYS A 73 4.94 -4.11 -9.19
N PHE A 74 3.99 -3.43 -8.58
CA PHE A 74 2.81 -2.94 -9.28
C PHE A 74 3.19 -1.96 -10.39
N LYS A 75 4.12 -1.03 -10.12
CA LYS A 75 4.69 -0.12 -11.11
C LYS A 75 5.39 -0.86 -12.25
N SER A 76 6.14 -1.92 -11.97
CA SER A 76 6.81 -2.74 -12.99
C SER A 76 5.86 -3.56 -13.86
N ASN A 77 4.67 -3.90 -13.33
CA ASN A 77 3.65 -4.69 -14.01
C ASN A 77 2.60 -3.83 -14.72
N ALA A 78 2.64 -2.49 -14.60
CA ALA A 78 1.69 -1.58 -15.20
C ALA A 78 1.60 -1.76 -16.72
N PRO A 79 0.41 -1.65 -17.35
CA PRO A 79 0.31 -1.77 -18.80
C PRO A 79 1.12 -0.64 -19.44
N THR A 80 1.88 -0.94 -20.50
CA THR A 80 2.70 0.01 -21.27
C THR A 80 1.90 1.15 -21.92
N LEU A 81 0.57 1.16 -21.75
CA LEU A 81 -0.33 2.23 -22.17
C LEU A 81 -0.24 3.39 -21.16
N LEU A 82 0.46 4.44 -21.57
CA LEU A 82 0.77 5.74 -20.95
C LEU A 82 -0.28 6.40 -20.02
N LEU A 83 -1.53 5.93 -19.96
CA LEU A 83 -2.65 6.59 -19.29
C LEU A 83 -2.70 6.44 -17.76
N LYS A 84 -1.98 5.48 -17.16
CA LYS A 84 -2.07 5.23 -15.70
C LYS A 84 -0.81 5.57 -14.88
N LYS A 85 0.28 6.02 -15.52
CA LYS A 85 1.57 6.27 -14.84
C LYS A 85 1.45 7.30 -13.71
N HIS A 86 0.77 8.41 -13.97
CA HIS A 86 0.54 9.48 -12.98
C HIS A 86 -0.26 8.96 -11.76
N GLU A 87 -1.27 8.12 -11.99
CA GLU A 87 -2.07 7.56 -10.90
C GLU A 87 -1.25 6.62 -10.01
N PHE A 88 -0.30 5.88 -10.61
CA PHE A 88 0.63 5.03 -9.87
C PHE A 88 1.66 5.82 -9.07
N ASP A 89 2.24 6.86 -9.67
CA ASP A 89 3.19 7.73 -8.96
C ASP A 89 2.47 8.45 -7.80
N THR A 90 1.21 8.84 -7.98
CA THR A 90 0.37 9.39 -6.92
C THR A 90 0.10 8.37 -5.81
N LEU A 91 -0.30 7.14 -6.15
CA LEU A 91 -0.55 6.08 -5.18
C LEU A 91 0.70 5.77 -4.35
N SER A 92 1.86 5.68 -5.00
CA SER A 92 3.14 5.44 -4.32
C SER A 92 3.46 6.56 -3.33
N LYS A 93 3.30 7.82 -3.75
CA LYS A 93 3.51 8.99 -2.90
C LYS A 93 2.57 8.99 -1.69
N GLU A 94 1.28 8.74 -1.89
CA GLU A 94 0.28 8.69 -0.82
C GLU A 94 0.59 7.57 0.20
N CYS A 95 1.05 6.40 -0.25
CA CYS A 95 1.51 5.32 0.65
C CYS A 95 2.74 5.72 1.47
N ILE A 96 3.72 6.39 0.86
CA ILE A 96 4.92 6.87 1.56
C ILE A 96 4.55 7.94 2.59
N GLU A 97 3.72 8.91 2.21
CA GLU A 97 3.24 9.97 3.11
C GLU A 97 2.50 9.39 4.33
N LEU A 98 1.74 8.29 4.16
CA LEU A 98 1.12 7.59 5.29
C LEU A 98 2.16 6.97 6.23
N LEU A 99 3.18 6.29 5.70
CA LEU A 99 4.23 5.68 6.52
C LEU A 99 5.01 6.73 7.30
N GLU A 100 5.42 7.81 6.64
CA GLU A 100 6.11 8.94 7.29
C GLU A 100 5.23 9.57 8.38
N TYR A 101 3.93 9.73 8.11
CA TYR A 101 3.00 10.23 9.12
C TYR A 101 2.91 9.31 10.34
N ILE A 102 2.80 8.00 10.13
CA ILE A 102 2.77 6.98 11.20
C ILE A 102 4.07 7.04 12.01
N GLU A 103 5.24 7.01 11.37
CA GLU A 103 6.55 7.03 12.03
C GLU A 103 6.75 8.29 12.89
N MET A 104 6.22 9.44 12.44
CA MET A 104 6.35 10.73 13.12
C MET A 104 5.33 10.96 14.23
N HIS A 105 4.14 10.36 14.14
CA HIS A 105 2.99 10.72 15.00
C HIS A 105 2.45 9.56 15.81
N THR A 106 3.01 8.37 15.69
CA THR A 106 2.63 7.19 16.47
C THR A 106 3.86 6.58 17.13
N PRO A 107 3.70 5.89 18.26
CA PRO A 107 4.83 5.31 18.99
C PRO A 107 5.35 3.98 18.40
N VAL A 108 5.06 3.70 17.13
CA VAL A 108 5.42 2.43 16.46
C VAL A 108 6.94 2.23 16.36
N GLU A 109 7.68 3.28 15.99
CA GLU A 109 9.15 3.22 15.88
C GLU A 109 9.89 4.17 16.84
N SER A 110 9.35 5.37 17.09
CA SER A 110 10.03 6.40 17.89
C SER A 110 9.11 7.01 18.96
N PRO A 111 9.05 6.42 20.17
CA PRO A 111 8.23 6.96 21.25
C PRO A 111 8.77 8.29 21.81
N GLU A 112 10.04 8.63 21.55
CA GLU A 112 10.71 9.82 22.07
C GLU A 112 10.08 11.14 21.56
N ASN A 113 9.42 11.10 20.40
CA ASN A 113 8.78 12.27 19.79
C ASN A 113 7.30 12.41 20.14
N ILE A 114 6.76 11.54 21.00
CA ILE A 114 5.32 11.46 21.28
C ILE A 114 5.01 11.94 22.70
N GLU A 115 4.19 13.00 22.78
CA GLU A 115 3.68 13.50 24.05
C GLU A 115 2.70 12.51 24.70
N THR A 116 2.93 12.20 25.97
CA THR A 116 2.10 11.29 26.76
C THR A 116 1.49 11.98 27.97
N ASP A 117 0.29 11.53 28.34
CA ASP A 117 -0.40 11.95 29.56
C ASP A 117 0.23 11.32 30.81
N THR A 118 -0.32 11.65 31.99
CA THR A 118 0.17 11.16 33.28
C THR A 118 0.05 9.65 33.45
N ASP A 119 -0.82 9.00 32.69
CA ASP A 119 -0.91 7.55 32.71
C ASP A 119 0.19 6.95 31.80
N GLY A 120 0.70 7.71 30.82
CA GLY A 120 1.62 7.29 29.76
C GLY A 120 0.94 6.99 28.40
N LYS A 121 -0.27 7.54 28.15
CA LYS A 121 -1.02 7.35 26.90
C LYS A 121 -0.77 8.55 26.02
N MET A 122 -0.80 8.34 24.71
CA MET A 122 -0.64 9.44 23.76
C MET A 122 -1.74 10.51 23.92
N ILE A 123 -1.35 11.78 24.11
CA ILE A 123 -2.28 12.90 24.30
C ILE A 123 -3.15 13.12 23.04
N ASN A 124 -2.51 13.16 21.88
CA ASN A 124 -3.18 13.43 20.60
C ASN A 124 -3.78 12.20 19.91
N LYS A 125 -4.05 11.11 20.66
CA LYS A 125 -4.46 9.81 20.09
C LYS A 125 -5.65 9.88 19.15
N LEU A 126 -6.68 10.68 19.49
CA LEU A 126 -7.91 10.78 18.71
C LEU A 126 -7.65 11.45 17.36
N HIS A 127 -6.92 12.56 17.38
CA HIS A 127 -6.55 13.29 16.17
C HIS A 127 -5.73 12.41 15.22
N THR A 128 -4.70 11.75 15.75
CA THR A 128 -3.84 10.87 14.96
C THR A 128 -4.60 9.67 14.42
N THR A 129 -5.45 9.03 15.23
CA THR A 129 -6.29 7.89 14.80
C THR A 129 -7.17 8.26 13.62
N ILE A 130 -7.87 9.40 13.71
CA ILE A 130 -8.73 9.91 12.64
C ILE A 130 -7.90 10.15 11.37
N LYS A 131 -6.74 10.79 11.50
CA LYS A 131 -5.90 11.15 10.36
C LYS A 131 -5.29 9.92 9.67
N VAL A 132 -4.80 8.93 10.42
CA VAL A 132 -4.32 7.66 9.88
C VAL A 132 -5.43 6.96 9.09
N HIS A 133 -6.63 6.82 9.66
CA HIS A 133 -7.76 6.22 8.97
C HIS A 133 -8.16 6.98 7.69
N MET A 134 -8.21 8.32 7.74
CA MET A 134 -8.55 9.12 6.57
C MET A 134 -7.55 8.93 5.43
N LEU A 135 -6.25 8.91 5.74
CA LEU A 135 -5.20 8.70 4.75
C LEU A 135 -5.24 7.28 4.17
N ALA A 136 -5.38 6.26 5.02
CA ALA A 136 -5.50 4.87 4.59
C ALA A 136 -6.73 4.66 3.68
N ASN A 137 -7.89 5.16 4.07
CA ASN A 137 -9.12 5.05 3.27
C ASN A 137 -9.02 5.78 1.93
N LYS A 138 -8.33 6.92 1.89
CA LYS A 138 -8.07 7.65 0.64
C LYS A 138 -7.25 6.80 -0.34
N ILE A 139 -6.22 6.12 0.16
CA ILE A 139 -5.36 5.22 -0.63
C ILE A 139 -6.16 4.03 -1.13
N VAL A 140 -6.90 3.34 -0.25
CA VAL A 140 -7.74 2.19 -0.60
C VAL A 140 -8.80 2.56 -1.64
N SER A 141 -9.47 3.71 -1.47
CA SER A 141 -10.43 4.22 -2.47
C SER A 141 -9.78 4.44 -3.84
N ARG A 142 -8.54 4.93 -3.87
CA ARG A 142 -7.80 5.11 -5.12
C ARG A 142 -7.44 3.77 -5.76
N ILE A 143 -7.02 2.78 -4.96
CA ILE A 143 -6.72 1.43 -5.44
C ILE A 143 -7.95 0.82 -6.13
N TYR A 144 -9.13 0.91 -5.52
CA TYR A 144 -10.35 0.39 -6.13
C TYR A 144 -10.78 1.12 -7.41
N LYS A 145 -10.34 2.35 -7.64
CA LYS A 145 -10.54 3.06 -8.92
C LYS A 145 -9.59 2.60 -10.03
N LEU A 146 -8.49 1.92 -9.68
CA LEU A 146 -7.48 1.44 -10.63
C LEU A 146 -7.81 0.05 -11.21
N VAL A 147 -8.61 -0.73 -10.47
CA VAL A 147 -9.17 -2.04 -10.82
C VAL A 147 -10.30 -1.90 -11.83
#